data_AF-A0A7Y5Y891-F1
#
_entry.id   AF-A0A7Y5Y891-F1
#
_cell.length_a   1.000
_cell.length_b   1.000
_cell.length_c   1.000
_cell.angle_alpha   90.00
_cell.angle_beta   90.00
_cell.angle_gamma   90.00
#
_symmetry.space_group_name_H-M   'P 1'
#
loop_
_entity.id
_entity.type
_entity.pdbx_description
1 polymer ?
#
loop_
_entity_poly.entity_id
_entity_poly.type
_entity_poly.pdbx_seq_one_letter_code
_entity_poly.pdbx_strand_id
1 'polypeptide(L)'
;MGRNVTNRKAAGWFAASMLALLLTAASGAVLYPGMPDPVPVHWDGSGSPDRFAPKTAWTVFAPLLTGLGCVAFLWLLHRFLPALSRSLGTAAGQDIGAGQDVVAQLAPAVAALIGWLSIRGWLGWEGPATIWIPTVLFMFMGIGLVFRAVSAAAALPPHPGPRSK
;
A
#
# COMPACT_ATOMS: atom_id res chain seq x y z
N MET A 1 -7.99 26.74 6.28
CA MET A 1 -9.08 25.73 6.16
C MET A 1 -8.65 24.42 5.48
N GLY A 2 -7.93 24.42 4.34
CA GLY A 2 -7.69 23.21 3.51
C GLY A 2 -6.85 22.06 4.11
N ARG A 3 -5.79 22.35 4.88
CA ARG A 3 -4.86 21.34 5.43
C ARG A 3 -5.50 20.35 6.41
N ASN A 4 -6.57 20.78 7.10
CA ASN A 4 -7.30 19.92 8.04
C ASN A 4 -8.24 18.93 7.34
N VAL A 5 -8.60 19.17 6.08
CA VAL A 5 -9.45 18.26 5.29
C VAL A 5 -8.60 17.18 4.64
N THR A 6 -7.44 17.53 4.07
CA THR A 6 -6.50 16.56 3.49
C THR A 6 -5.99 15.57 4.53
N ASN A 7 -5.59 16.04 5.72
CA ASN A 7 -5.15 15.18 6.81
C ASN A 7 -6.24 14.21 7.30
N ARG A 8 -7.51 14.64 7.34
CA ARG A 8 -8.63 13.75 7.73
C ARG A 8 -8.88 12.66 6.69
N LYS A 9 -8.80 13.00 5.40
CA LYS A 9 -8.90 12.01 4.31
C LYS A 9 -7.75 11.00 4.36
N ALA A 10 -6.51 11.47 4.54
CA ALA A 10 -5.34 10.60 4.68
C ALA A 10 -5.46 9.65 5.89
N ALA A 11 -5.86 10.17 7.05
CA ALA A 11 -6.12 9.35 8.23
C ALA A 11 -7.21 8.30 7.96
N GLY A 12 -8.27 8.66 7.25
CA GLY A 12 -9.30 7.75 6.79
C GLY A 12 -8.75 6.62 5.92
N TRP A 13 -7.84 6.91 4.98
CA TRP A 13 -7.21 5.90 4.15
C TRP A 13 -6.36 4.91 4.94
N PHE A 14 -5.54 5.38 5.87
CA PHE A 14 -4.75 4.50 6.73
C PHE A 14 -5.64 3.64 7.62
N ALA A 15 -6.67 4.23 8.25
CA ALA A 15 -7.62 3.50 9.09
C ALA A 15 -8.40 2.44 8.29
N ALA A 16 -8.88 2.79 7.10
CA ALA A 16 -9.57 1.85 6.21
C ALA A 16 -8.64 0.71 5.76
N SER A 17 -7.37 1.00 5.47
CA SER A 17 -6.37 0.01 5.07
C SER A 17 -6.05 -0.97 6.21
N MET A 18 -5.85 -0.45 7.42
CA MET A 18 -5.70 -1.25 8.64
C MET A 18 -6.91 -2.14 8.86
N LEU A 19 -8.12 -1.57 8.81
CA LEU A 19 -9.36 -2.31 8.99
C LEU A 19 -9.53 -3.40 7.94
N ALA A 20 -9.22 -3.13 6.66
CA ALA A 20 -9.30 -4.12 5.59
C ALA A 20 -8.37 -5.32 5.84
N LEU A 21 -7.14 -5.07 6.31
CA LEU A 21 -6.19 -6.14 6.67
C LEU A 21 -6.68 -6.94 7.88
N LEU A 22 -7.24 -6.28 8.90
CA LEU A 22 -7.81 -6.94 10.08
C LEU A 22 -9.04 -7.79 9.72
N LEU A 23 -9.93 -7.29 8.87
CA LEU A 23 -11.08 -8.05 8.35
C LEU A 23 -10.62 -9.24 7.50
N THR A 24 -9.55 -9.08 6.72
CA THR A 24 -8.95 -10.18 5.98
C THR A 24 -8.37 -11.23 6.93
N ALA A 25 -7.68 -10.81 7.99
CA ALA A 25 -7.16 -11.72 9.01
C ALA A 25 -8.28 -12.48 9.73
N ALA A 26 -9.37 -11.80 10.09
CA ALA A 26 -10.55 -12.42 10.67
C ALA A 26 -11.17 -13.46 9.71
N SER A 27 -11.25 -13.14 8.42
CA SER A 27 -11.72 -14.07 7.39
C SER A 27 -10.80 -15.29 7.28
N GLY A 28 -9.48 -15.08 7.31
CA GLY A 28 -8.49 -16.16 7.30
C GLY A 28 -8.60 -17.05 8.54
N ALA A 29 -8.88 -16.49 9.72
CA ALA A 29 -9.09 -17.26 10.94
C ALA A 29 -10.31 -18.19 10.84
N VAL A 30 -11.39 -17.73 10.19
CA VAL A 30 -12.58 -18.55 9.90
C VAL A 30 -12.25 -19.67 8.91
N LEU A 31 -11.43 -19.39 7.89
CA LEU A 31 -11.05 -20.36 6.84
C LEU A 31 -9.95 -21.36 7.28
N TYR A 32 -9.14 -21.01 8.29
CA TYR A 32 -7.94 -21.74 8.71
C TYR A 32 -8.12 -23.25 8.95
N PRO A 33 -9.22 -23.73 9.56
CA PRO A 33 -9.43 -25.17 9.76
C PRO A 33 -9.50 -25.96 8.45
N GLY A 34 -10.03 -25.36 7.37
CA GLY A 34 -10.24 -26.01 6.07
C GLY A 34 -9.08 -25.84 5.08
N MET A 35 -8.05 -25.07 5.43
CA MET A 35 -6.89 -24.88 4.55
C MET A 35 -6.03 -26.16 4.45
N PRO A 36 -5.43 -26.45 3.28
CA PRO A 36 -4.59 -27.62 3.08
C PRO A 36 -3.32 -27.57 3.95
N ASP A 37 -2.77 -28.75 4.29
CA ASP A 37 -1.43 -28.86 4.86
C ASP A 37 -0.59 -29.78 3.96
N PRO A 38 0.40 -29.26 3.22
CA PRO A 38 0.97 -27.91 3.32
C PRO A 38 0.15 -26.82 2.60
N VAL A 39 0.36 -25.55 3.00
CA VAL A 39 -0.25 -24.38 2.35
C VAL A 39 0.66 -23.81 1.24
N PRO A 40 0.10 -23.28 0.14
CA PRO A 40 0.88 -22.60 -0.88
C PRO A 40 1.47 -21.28 -0.35
N VAL A 41 2.73 -21.01 -0.70
CA VAL A 41 3.44 -19.78 -0.29
C VAL A 41 4.05 -19.00 -1.46
N HIS A 42 4.01 -19.58 -2.66
CA HIS A 42 4.46 -18.95 -3.89
C HIS A 42 3.65 -19.50 -5.06
N TRP A 43 3.54 -18.71 -6.13
CA TRP A 43 2.88 -19.07 -7.37
C TRP A 43 3.77 -18.66 -8.54
N ASP A 44 3.76 -19.48 -9.59
CA ASP A 44 4.44 -19.16 -10.85
C ASP A 44 3.65 -18.14 -11.69
N GLY A 45 4.18 -17.78 -12.86
CA GLY A 45 3.51 -16.85 -13.79
C GLY A 45 2.20 -17.37 -14.38
N SER A 46 1.90 -18.67 -14.27
CA SER A 46 0.61 -19.24 -14.68
C SER A 46 -0.45 -19.14 -13.56
N GLY A 47 -0.05 -18.75 -12.35
CA GLY A 47 -0.95 -18.71 -11.20
C GLY A 47 -1.11 -20.05 -10.50
N SER A 48 -0.31 -21.06 -10.84
CA SER A 48 -0.26 -22.33 -10.14
C SER A 48 0.72 -22.27 -8.96
N PRO A 49 0.39 -22.88 -7.81
CA PRO A 49 1.33 -22.94 -6.70
C PRO A 49 2.54 -23.81 -7.04
N ASP A 50 3.74 -23.27 -6.86
CA ASP A 50 5.01 -23.97 -7.13
C ASP A 50 5.89 -24.10 -5.88
N ARG A 51 5.49 -23.50 -4.75
CA ARG A 51 6.11 -23.70 -3.43
C ARG A 51 5.08 -23.76 -2.31
N PHE A 52 5.39 -24.59 -1.33
CA PHE A 52 4.52 -24.91 -0.20
C PHE A 52 5.30 -24.85 1.13
N ALA A 53 4.59 -24.63 2.23
CA ALA A 53 5.14 -24.66 3.57
C ALA A 53 4.13 -25.29 4.56
N PRO A 54 4.59 -25.83 5.70
CA PRO A 54 3.70 -26.39 6.71
C PRO A 54 2.62 -25.39 7.16
N LYS A 55 1.40 -25.88 7.37
CA LYS A 55 0.29 -25.05 7.84
C LYS A 55 0.50 -24.65 9.29
N THR A 56 0.97 -23.42 9.46
CA THR A 56 1.07 -22.75 10.76
C THR A 56 0.38 -21.40 10.72
N ALA A 57 -0.01 -20.88 11.88
CA ALA A 57 -0.56 -19.52 11.97
C ALA A 57 0.43 -18.49 11.41
N TRP A 58 1.74 -18.68 11.65
CA TRP A 58 2.76 -17.81 11.08
C TRP A 58 2.77 -17.88 9.54
N THR A 59 2.83 -19.07 8.95
CA THR A 59 2.82 -19.25 7.50
C THR A 59 1.61 -18.58 6.84
N VAL A 60 0.42 -18.75 7.44
CA VAL A 60 -0.85 -18.26 6.87
C VAL A 60 -1.02 -16.75 7.04
N PHE A 61 -0.62 -16.18 8.18
CA PHE A 61 -0.90 -14.78 8.52
C PHE A 61 0.30 -13.84 8.37
N ALA A 62 1.52 -14.34 8.16
CA ALA A 62 2.71 -13.50 7.95
C ALA A 62 2.53 -12.46 6.83
N PRO A 63 1.94 -12.76 5.66
CA PRO A 63 1.70 -11.74 4.63
C PRO A 63 0.86 -10.56 5.15
N LEU A 64 -0.16 -10.83 5.98
CA LEU A 64 -0.99 -9.76 6.56
C LEU A 64 -0.23 -8.94 7.59
N LEU A 65 0.64 -9.58 8.40
CA LEU A 65 1.53 -8.86 9.32
C LEU A 65 2.49 -7.96 8.55
N THR A 66 3.05 -8.43 7.44
CA THR A 66 3.83 -7.60 6.52
C THR A 66 3.01 -6.43 6.00
N GLY A 67 1.76 -6.66 5.57
CA GLY A 67 0.86 -5.59 5.13
C GLY A 67 0.56 -4.55 6.19
N LEU A 68 0.31 -4.99 7.43
CA LEU A 68 0.12 -4.09 8.57
C LEU A 68 1.39 -3.26 8.82
N GLY A 69 2.57 -3.90 8.79
CA GLY A 69 3.86 -3.23 8.89
C GLY A 69 4.08 -2.19 7.80
N CYS A 70 3.80 -2.54 6.54
CA CYS A 70 3.93 -1.62 5.41
C CYS A 70 3.00 -0.41 5.53
N VAL A 71 1.72 -0.62 5.85
CA VAL A 71 0.77 0.50 5.98
C VAL A 71 1.10 1.36 7.21
N ALA A 72 1.54 0.76 8.32
CA ALA A 72 2.02 1.52 9.48
C ALA A 72 3.28 2.34 9.13
N PHE A 73 4.21 1.78 8.37
CA PHE A 73 5.38 2.50 7.88
C PHE A 73 5.01 3.67 6.97
N LEU A 74 4.08 3.47 6.01
CA LEU A 74 3.57 4.54 5.16
C LEU A 74 2.88 5.64 5.98
N TRP A 75 2.14 5.28 7.03
CA TRP A 75 1.55 6.24 7.96
C TRP A 75 2.61 7.06 8.69
N LEU A 76 3.68 6.42 9.19
CA LEU A 76 4.81 7.10 9.82
C LEU A 76 5.48 8.07 8.84
N LEU A 77 5.74 7.65 7.61
CA LEU A 77 6.26 8.52 6.57
C LEU A 77 5.33 9.72 6.37
N HIS A 78 4.05 9.50 6.12
CA HIS A 78 3.07 10.59 5.97
C HIS A 78 3.06 11.54 7.17
N ARG A 79 3.17 11.02 8.40
CA ARG A 79 3.11 11.79 9.65
C ARG A 79 4.36 12.66 9.89
N PHE A 80 5.54 12.15 9.57
CA PHE A 80 6.83 12.73 9.98
C PHE A 80 7.63 13.37 8.84
N LEU A 81 7.40 12.99 7.58
CA LEU A 81 8.06 13.62 6.41
C LEU A 81 7.92 15.16 6.38
N PRO A 82 6.77 15.78 6.73
CA PRO A 82 6.67 17.25 6.73
C PRO A 82 7.47 17.94 7.86
N ALA A 83 7.86 17.22 8.91
CA ALA A 83 8.74 17.77 9.94
C ALA A 83 10.20 17.74 9.47
N LEU A 84 10.62 16.62 8.88
CA LEU A 84 11.95 16.44 8.31
C LEU A 84 12.22 17.42 7.14
N SER A 85 11.21 17.70 6.31
CA SER A 85 11.37 18.63 5.19
C SER A 85 11.63 20.07 5.64
N ARG A 86 10.95 20.51 6.71
CA ARG A 86 11.12 21.86 7.26
C ARG A 86 12.52 22.10 7.80
N SER A 87 13.21 21.06 8.27
CA SER A 87 14.63 21.15 8.65
C SER A 87 15.59 21.21 7.46
N LEU A 88 15.16 20.83 6.24
CA LEU A 88 16.03 20.73 5.05
C LEU A 88 15.97 21.95 4.10
N GLY A 89 15.03 22.90 4.28
CA GLY A 89 14.95 24.14 3.49
C GLY A 89 13.73 24.27 2.56
N THR A 90 13.48 25.49 2.04
CA THR A 90 12.18 25.92 1.47
C THR A 90 11.85 25.40 0.06
N ALA A 91 12.84 25.03 -0.76
CA ALA A 91 12.58 24.46 -2.09
C ALA A 91 12.04 23.02 -2.03
N ALA A 92 12.47 22.24 -1.04
CA ALA A 92 11.97 20.89 -0.82
C ALA A 92 10.51 20.85 -0.34
N GLY A 93 9.97 21.96 0.17
CA GLY A 93 8.68 21.99 0.88
C GLY A 93 7.45 21.74 -0.01
N GLN A 94 7.47 22.17 -1.27
CA GLN A 94 6.32 22.04 -2.17
C GLN A 94 6.26 20.68 -2.88
N ASP A 95 7.39 20.14 -3.35
CA ASP A 95 7.50 18.79 -3.93
C ASP A 95 7.06 17.69 -2.94
N ILE A 96 7.28 17.94 -1.65
CA ILE A 96 6.94 17.00 -0.58
C ILE A 96 5.43 16.92 -0.30
N GLY A 97 4.66 17.97 -0.61
CA GLY A 97 3.20 17.93 -0.47
C GLY A 97 2.54 16.96 -1.46
N ALA A 98 2.95 17.01 -2.73
CA ALA A 98 2.48 16.07 -3.75
C ALA A 98 2.92 14.62 -3.42
N GLY A 99 4.15 14.44 -2.92
CA GLY A 99 4.64 13.15 -2.45
C GLY A 99 3.86 12.58 -1.25
N GLN A 100 3.44 13.42 -0.30
CA GLN A 100 2.66 12.98 0.86
C GLN A 100 1.30 12.39 0.48
N ASP A 101 0.60 13.01 -0.48
CA ASP A 101 -0.69 12.50 -0.95
C ASP A 101 -0.54 11.14 -1.66
N VAL A 102 0.58 10.90 -2.35
CA VAL A 102 0.89 9.58 -2.94
C VAL A 102 1.07 8.53 -1.85
N VAL A 103 1.83 8.84 -0.79
CA VAL A 103 2.05 7.92 0.34
C VAL A 103 0.72 7.49 0.98
N ALA A 104 -0.22 8.41 1.19
CA ALA A 104 -1.54 8.08 1.73
C ALA A 104 -2.38 7.23 0.77
N GLN A 105 -2.29 7.48 -0.55
CA GLN A 105 -3.02 6.71 -1.57
C GLN A 105 -2.42 5.32 -1.83
N LEU A 106 -1.15 5.10 -1.50
CA LEU A 106 -0.51 3.79 -1.59
C LEU A 106 -0.97 2.82 -0.47
N ALA A 107 -1.39 3.32 0.68
CA ALA A 107 -1.85 2.48 1.79
C ALA A 107 -2.99 1.51 1.41
N PRO A 108 -4.11 1.96 0.82
CA PRO A 108 -5.18 1.05 0.42
C PRO A 108 -4.76 0.11 -0.71
N ALA A 109 -3.84 0.54 -1.57
CA ALA A 109 -3.27 -0.29 -2.63
C ALA A 109 -2.57 -1.52 -2.05
N VAL A 110 -1.65 -1.28 -1.11
CA VAL A 110 -0.87 -2.31 -0.44
C VAL A 110 -1.78 -3.25 0.35
N ALA A 111 -2.74 -2.70 1.10
CA ALA A 111 -3.69 -3.48 1.87
C ALA A 111 -4.55 -4.40 0.97
N ALA A 112 -5.06 -3.87 -0.14
CA ALA A 112 -5.87 -4.64 -1.09
C ALA A 112 -5.05 -5.72 -1.80
N LEU A 113 -3.82 -5.42 -2.23
CA LEU A 113 -2.95 -6.40 -2.88
C LEU A 113 -2.61 -7.55 -1.94
N ILE A 114 -2.17 -7.24 -0.73
CA ILE A 114 -1.80 -8.25 0.26
C ILE A 114 -3.03 -9.06 0.69
N GLY A 115 -4.15 -8.39 0.95
CA GLY A 115 -5.39 -9.09 1.30
C GLY A 115 -5.88 -10.01 0.18
N TRP A 116 -5.82 -9.55 -1.07
CA TRP A 116 -6.13 -10.36 -2.24
C TRP A 116 -5.24 -11.60 -2.33
N LEU A 117 -3.91 -11.42 -2.22
CA LEU A 117 -2.93 -12.52 -2.27
C LEU A 117 -3.13 -13.55 -1.15
N SER A 118 -3.53 -13.10 0.04
CA SER A 118 -3.87 -14.00 1.14
C SER A 118 -5.16 -14.79 0.86
N ILE A 119 -6.24 -14.11 0.50
CA ILE A 119 -7.55 -14.76 0.26
C ILE A 119 -7.47 -15.80 -0.84
N ARG A 120 -6.83 -15.49 -1.97
CA ARG A 120 -6.67 -16.47 -3.07
C ARG A 120 -5.92 -17.72 -2.62
N GLY A 121 -4.91 -17.57 -1.77
CA GLY A 121 -4.07 -18.67 -1.35
C GLY A 121 -4.81 -19.61 -0.40
N TRP A 122 -5.65 -19.03 0.45
CA TRP A 122 -6.53 -19.78 1.36
C TRP A 122 -7.65 -20.50 0.63
N LEU A 123 -8.21 -19.89 -0.42
CA LEU A 123 -9.29 -20.47 -1.22
C LEU A 123 -8.79 -21.41 -2.32
N GLY A 124 -7.47 -21.59 -2.47
CA GLY A 124 -6.88 -22.44 -3.50
C GLY A 124 -7.20 -21.98 -4.92
N TRP A 125 -7.37 -20.67 -5.13
CA TRP A 125 -7.67 -20.13 -6.44
C TRP A 125 -6.42 -20.12 -7.32
N GLU A 126 -6.50 -20.83 -8.44
CA GLU A 126 -5.44 -20.96 -9.42
C GLU A 126 -5.75 -20.21 -10.71
N GLY A 127 -4.70 -20.06 -11.52
CA GLY A 127 -4.80 -19.55 -12.89
C GLY A 127 -4.32 -18.10 -13.02
N PRO A 128 -3.96 -17.70 -14.26
CA PRO A 128 -3.18 -16.50 -14.50
C PRO A 128 -3.97 -15.24 -14.16
N ALA A 129 -5.29 -15.26 -14.38
CA ALA A 129 -6.18 -14.15 -14.07
C ALA A 129 -6.14 -13.74 -12.60
N THR A 130 -5.92 -14.68 -11.68
CA THR A 130 -5.87 -14.41 -10.23
C THR A 130 -4.62 -13.62 -9.81
N ILE A 131 -3.51 -13.70 -10.57
CA ILE A 131 -2.30 -12.89 -10.38
C ILE A 131 -2.39 -11.61 -11.20
N TRP A 132 -2.56 -11.78 -12.52
CA TRP A 132 -2.22 -10.72 -13.47
C TRP A 132 -3.26 -9.61 -13.47
N ILE A 133 -4.55 -9.90 -13.33
CA ILE A 133 -5.58 -8.85 -13.31
C ILE A 133 -5.34 -7.88 -12.14
N PRO A 134 -5.28 -8.32 -10.87
CA PRO A 134 -4.98 -7.41 -9.77
C PRO A 134 -3.62 -6.74 -9.91
N THR A 135 -2.57 -7.47 -10.30
CA THR A 135 -1.22 -6.89 -10.50
C THR A 135 -1.25 -5.74 -11.50
N VAL A 136 -1.87 -5.95 -12.66
CA VAL A 136 -1.99 -4.93 -13.72
C VAL A 136 -2.83 -3.75 -13.24
N LEU A 137 -3.95 -3.99 -12.54
CA LEU A 137 -4.75 -2.91 -11.93
C LEU A 137 -3.94 -2.07 -10.94
N PHE A 138 -3.15 -2.72 -10.07
CA PHE A 138 -2.26 -2.02 -9.13
C PHE A 138 -1.15 -1.25 -9.84
N MET A 139 -0.57 -1.80 -10.92
CA MET A 139 0.41 -1.10 -11.75
C MET A 139 -0.19 0.15 -12.39
N PHE A 140 -1.35 0.05 -13.03
CA PHE A 140 -2.00 1.22 -13.64
C PHE A 140 -2.39 2.27 -12.62
N MET A 141 -2.90 1.85 -11.46
CA MET A 141 -3.17 2.77 -10.36
C MET A 141 -1.89 3.46 -9.88
N GLY A 142 -0.81 2.71 -9.65
CA GLY A 142 0.48 3.26 -9.24
C GLY A 142 1.04 4.27 -10.24
N ILE A 143 0.99 3.92 -11.53
CA ILE A 143 1.35 4.81 -12.64
C ILE A 143 0.49 6.09 -12.60
N GLY A 144 -0.83 5.95 -12.43
CA GLY A 144 -1.75 7.09 -12.32
C GLY A 144 -1.45 7.99 -11.12
N LEU A 145 -1.07 7.42 -9.97
CA LEU A 145 -0.67 8.18 -8.79
C LEU A 145 0.62 8.99 -9.06
N VAL A 146 1.61 8.38 -9.71
CA VAL A 146 2.85 9.05 -10.10
C VAL A 146 2.58 10.18 -11.08
N PHE A 147 1.80 9.94 -12.14
CA PHE A 147 1.44 10.98 -13.10
C PHE A 147 0.73 12.15 -12.43
N ARG A 148 -0.21 11.88 -11.51
CA ARG A 148 -0.89 12.94 -10.75
C ARG A 148 0.07 13.73 -9.88
N ALA A 149 1.02 13.07 -9.23
CA ALA A 149 2.01 13.75 -8.38
C ALA A 149 2.96 14.63 -9.20
N VAL A 150 3.49 14.11 -10.32
CA VAL A 150 4.35 14.86 -11.24
C VAL A 150 3.61 16.05 -11.85
N SER A 151 2.35 15.84 -12.28
CA SER A 151 1.53 16.92 -12.84
C SER A 151 1.24 18.01 -11.80
N ALA A 152 1.00 17.64 -10.55
CA ALA A 152 0.80 18.59 -9.46
C ALA A 152 2.08 19.39 -9.14
N ALA A 153 3.25 18.74 -9.17
CA ALA A 153 4.53 19.41 -8.97
C ALA A 153 4.85 20.38 -10.13
N ALA A 154 4.62 19.97 -11.38
CA ALA A 154 4.86 20.80 -12.56
C ALA A 154 3.94 22.04 -12.65
N ALA A 155 2.78 22.01 -12.00
CA ALA A 155 1.84 23.14 -11.96
C ALA A 155 2.22 24.23 -10.93
N LEU A 156 3.26 24.03 -10.13
CA LEU A 156 3.73 25.01 -9.15
C LEU A 156 4.48 26.16 -9.84
N PRO A 157 4.31 27.42 -9.39
CA PRO A 157 5.05 28.54 -9.95
C PRO A 157 6.56 28.39 -9.71
N PRO A 158 7.41 28.86 -10.64
CA PRO A 158 8.86 28.75 -10.50
C PRO A 158 9.36 29.45 -9.24
N HIS A 159 10.36 28.84 -8.57
CA HIS A 159 10.94 29.42 -7.37
C HIS A 159 11.46 30.84 -7.63
N PRO A 160 11.14 31.82 -6.76
CA PRO A 160 11.74 33.14 -6.87
C PRO A 160 13.25 32.98 -6.76
N GLY A 161 13.97 33.42 -7.79
CA GLY A 161 15.42 33.35 -7.86
C GLY A 161 16.06 34.03 -6.64
N PRO A 162 17.32 33.69 -6.31
CA PRO A 162 18.01 34.30 -5.19
C PRO A 162 17.97 35.83 -5.36
N ARG A 163 17.42 36.53 -4.37
CA ARG A 163 17.42 38.00 -4.38
C ARG A 163 18.88 38.45 -4.39
N SER A 164 19.32 39.06 -5.49
CA SER A 164 20.60 39.75 -5.56
C SER A 164 20.61 40.81 -4.45
N LYS A 165 21.57 40.70 -3.54
CA LYS A 165 21.87 41.74 -2.55
C LYS A 165 22.65 42.87 -3.21
#